data_AF-A0A349NAA1-F1
#
_entry.id   AF-A0A349NAA1-F1
#
_cell.length_a   1.000
_cell.length_b   1.000
_cell.length_c   1.000
_cell.angle_alpha   90.00
_cell.angle_beta   90.00
_cell.angle_gamma   90.00
#
_symmetry.space_group_name_H-M   'P 1'
#
loop_
_entity.id
_entity.type
_entity.pdbx_description
1 polymer ?
#
loop_
_entity_poly.entity_id
_entity_poly.type
_entity_poly.pdbx_seq_one_letter_code
_entity_poly.pdbx_strand_id
1 'polypeptide(L)' 'MKPTNKPSRPFFSSGPCSKRPGWSLAKLENALVGRSHRAKNSKARIQEVIDRSKTI' A
#
# COMPACT_ATOMS: atom_id res chain seq x y z
N MET A 1 32.86 -1.30 2.46
CA MET A 1 32.69 -0.55 1.19
C MET A 1 31.46 0.34 1.31
N LYS A 2 31.55 1.63 0.96
CA LYS A 2 30.40 2.55 1.02
C LYS A 2 29.80 2.70 -0.39
N PRO A 3 28.47 2.58 -0.57
CA PRO A 3 27.87 2.66 -1.90
C PRO A 3 28.04 4.06 -2.51
N THR A 4 28.43 4.10 -3.78
CA THR A 4 28.51 5.33 -4.60
C THR A 4 27.11 5.87 -4.92
N ASN A 5 26.16 4.98 -5.21
CA ASN A 5 24.77 5.34 -5.43
C ASN A 5 23.98 5.28 -4.12
N LYS A 6 23.52 6.43 -3.65
CA LYS A 6 22.67 6.53 -2.47
C LYS A 6 21.20 6.56 -2.88
N PRO A 7 20.30 5.96 -2.09
CA PRO A 7 18.87 6.10 -2.32
C PRO A 7 18.44 7.54 -2.06
N SER A 8 17.48 8.04 -2.85
CA SER A 8 16.99 9.42 -2.66
C SER A 8 16.24 9.61 -1.33
N ARG A 9 15.78 8.51 -0.70
CA ARG A 9 15.15 8.50 0.62
C ARG A 9 15.83 7.45 1.53
N PRO A 10 16.88 7.82 2.29
CA PRO A 10 17.62 6.89 3.15
C PRO A 10 16.93 6.64 4.51
N PHE A 11 15.59 6.59 4.52
CA PHE A 11 14.79 6.39 5.73
C PHE A 11 14.42 4.91 5.87
N PHE A 12 15.34 4.11 6.39
CA PHE A 12 15.23 2.65 6.50
C PHE A 12 14.66 2.16 7.84
N SER A 13 13.91 3.02 8.55
CA SER A 13 13.30 2.65 9.82
C SER A 13 12.25 1.53 9.63
N SER A 14 12.23 0.59 10.57
CA SER A 14 11.20 -0.47 10.63
C SER A 14 9.84 0.03 11.16
N GLY A 15 9.73 1.32 11.51
CA GLY A 15 8.47 1.94 11.88
C GLY A 15 8.62 3.27 12.63
N PRO A 16 7.98 4.36 12.19
CA PRO A 16 7.29 4.53 10.90
C PRO A 16 8.29 4.59 9.73
N CYS A 17 7.95 3.96 8.60
CA CYS A 17 8.75 3.98 7.37
C CYS A 17 8.26 5.09 6.41
N SER A 18 9.13 5.53 5.51
CA SER A 18 8.77 6.53 4.50
C SER A 18 7.71 6.01 3.52
N LYS A 19 6.74 6.88 3.21
CA LYS A 19 5.81 6.66 2.10
C LYS A 19 6.57 6.60 0.77
N ARG A 20 6.07 5.80 -0.18
CA ARG A 20 6.63 5.72 -1.53
C ARG A 20 6.65 7.09 -2.23
N PRO A 21 7.62 7.35 -3.13
CA PRO A 21 7.61 8.54 -3.98
C PRO A 21 6.28 8.70 -4.74
N GLY A 22 5.79 9.93 -4.87
CA GLY A 22 4.51 10.22 -5.54
C GLY A 22 3.26 9.79 -4.77
N TRP A 23 3.37 9.43 -3.49
CA TRP A 23 2.21 9.16 -2.66
C TRP A 23 1.35 10.42 -2.48
N SER A 24 0.03 10.29 -2.69
CA SER A 24 -0.95 11.35 -2.46
C SER A 24 -2.23 10.77 -1.86
N LEU A 25 -3.05 11.64 -1.25
CA LEU A 25 -4.36 11.27 -0.69
C LEU A 25 -5.37 10.83 -1.75
N ALA A 26 -5.16 11.19 -3.03
CA ALA A 26 -6.03 10.76 -4.12
C ALA A 26 -6.16 9.23 -4.20
N LYS A 27 -5.14 8.48 -3.75
CA LYS A 27 -5.18 7.02 -3.66
C LYS A 27 -6.20 6.48 -2.64
N LEU A 28 -6.73 7.32 -1.76
CA LEU A 28 -7.71 6.96 -0.74
C LEU A 28 -9.15 7.39 -1.09
N GLU A 29 -9.37 8.09 -2.21
CA GLU A 29 -10.71 8.59 -2.60
C GLU A 29 -11.77 7.49 -2.64
N ASN A 30 -11.40 6.31 -3.13
CA ASN A 30 -12.29 5.16 -3.25
C ASN A 30 -12.12 4.15 -2.09
N ALA A 31 -11.46 4.54 -1.00
CA ALA A 31 -11.25 3.66 0.14
C ALA A 31 -12.58 3.39 0.85
N LEU A 32 -12.78 2.15 1.27
CA LEU A 32 -13.96 1.72 2.03
C LEU A 32 -13.78 2.06 3.52
N VAL A 33 -13.64 3.35 3.82
CA VAL A 33 -13.45 3.84 5.19
C VAL A 33 -14.75 3.72 6.01
N GLY A 34 -14.61 3.54 7.33
CA GLY A 34 -15.76 3.47 8.25
C GLY A 34 -16.69 2.27 8.07
N ARG A 35 -16.28 1.24 7.31
CA ARG A 35 -17.07 0.01 7.09
C ARG A 35 -16.34 -1.22 7.64
N SER A 36 -17.11 -2.22 8.05
CA SER A 36 -16.56 -3.52 8.41
C SER A 36 -15.90 -4.19 7.19
N HIS A 37 -14.77 -4.86 7.41
CA HIS A 37 -14.13 -5.69 6.40
C HIS A 37 -15.03 -6.86 5.94
N ARG A 38 -16.04 -7.25 6.75
CA ARG A 38 -17.01 -8.30 6.43
C ARG A 38 -18.22 -7.80 5.62
N ALA A 39 -18.37 -6.48 5.44
CA ALA A 39 -19.43 -5.94 4.61
C ALA A 39 -19.27 -6.42 3.16
N LYS A 40 -20.39 -6.54 2.43
CA LYS A 40 -20.43 -7.11 1.07
C LYS A 40 -19.36 -6.50 0.14
N ASN A 41 -19.29 -5.17 0.08
CA ASN A 41 -18.35 -4.46 -0.80
C ASN A 41 -16.88 -4.65 -0.37
N SER A 42 -16.60 -4.60 0.93
CA SER A 42 -15.24 -4.81 1.46
C SER A 42 -14.74 -6.23 1.21
N LYS A 43 -15.59 -7.22 1.49
CA LYS A 43 -15.28 -8.64 1.25
C LYS A 43 -15.04 -8.92 -0.24
N ALA A 44 -15.86 -8.35 -1.12
CA ALA A 44 -15.68 -8.48 -2.57
C ALA A 44 -14.34 -7.91 -3.05
N ARG A 45 -13.92 -6.73 -2.56
CA ARG A 45 -12.64 -6.12 -2.93
C ARG A 45 -11.43 -6.92 -2.41
N ILE A 46 -11.54 -7.51 -1.22
CA ILE A 46 -10.50 -8.42 -0.71
C ILE A 46 -10.40 -9.67 -1.61
N GLN A 47 -11.53 -10.24 -2.01
CA GLN A 47 -11.56 -11.40 -2.91
C GLN A 47 -10.93 -11.07 -4.27
N GLU A 48 -11.26 -9.92 -4.86
CA GLU A 48 -10.65 -9.44 -6.12
C GLU A 48 -9.11 -9.41 -6.04
N VAL A 49 -8.56 -8.89 -4.94
CA VAL A 49 -7.11 -8.83 -4.74
C VAL A 49 -6.52 -10.24 -4.59
N ILE A 50 -7.19 -11.15 -3.87
CA ILE A 50 -6.75 -12.54 -3.73
C ILE A 50 -6.68 -13.21 -5.11
N ASP A 51 -7.71 -13.05 -5.93
CA ASP A 51 -7.78 -13.67 -7.24
C ASP A 51 -6.73 -13.11 -8.20
N ARG A 52 -6.52 -11.79 -8.21
CA ARG A 52 -5.44 -11.14 -8.97
C ARG A 52 -4.05 -11.58 -8.52
N SER A 53 -3.87 -11.79 -7.22
CA SER A 53 -2.56 -12.20 -6.68
C SER A 53 -2.22 -13.64 -7.04
N LYS A 54 -3.22 -14.50 -7.22
CA LYS A 54 -3.01 -15.90 -7.68
C LYS A 54 -2.54 -15.99 -9.13
N THR A 55 -2.77 -14.96 -9.94
CA THR A 55 -2.41 -14.95 -11.37
C THR A 55 -1.00 -14.42 -11.65
N ILE A 56 -0.25 -14.05 -10.62
CA ILE A 56 1.13 -13.55 -10.68
C ILE A 56 2.05 -14.64 -10.14
#